data_AF-A0A9Q1EYJ7-F1
#
_entry.id   AF-A0A9Q1EYJ7-F1
#
_cell.length_a   1.000
_cell.length_b   1.000
_cell.length_c   1.000
_cell.angle_alpha   90.00
_cell.angle_beta   90.00
_cell.angle_gamma   90.00
#
_symmetry.space_group_name_H-M   'P 1'
#
loop_
_entity.id
_entity.type
_entity.pdbx_description
1 polymer ?
#
loop_
_entity_poly.entity_id
_entity_poly.type
_entity_poly.pdbx_seq_one_letter_code
_entity_poly.pdbx_strand_id
1 'polypeptide(L)'
;MASVETTAEGSAENNNYNPKVVLNFDPEKPKQGAEFIWTLQATWQLVRTRLAMDSEFDQPVCKKKKLWETVAATVTDNLRSAGSQDVTVKAYECDLKWRNMLATYRKNAERAKRLGAQSVHWEFFQTMHNVLGKSRQDLAAQKKLNGGKLGRAIQAKKFTPILPTPTLPSAPYSSRPPQDVLQLYLELQERKINLWAQQKALEERKIEAINNLARAISNLAEENHSQLPNESSG
;
A
#
# COMPACT_ATOMS: atom_id res chain seq x y z
N MET A 1 58.41 -4.25 7.93
CA MET A 1 58.40 -2.97 7.19
C MET A 1 57.04 -2.84 6.54
N ALA A 2 56.27 -1.88 7.04
CA ALA A 2 54.96 -1.52 6.54
C ALA A 2 55.11 -0.67 5.28
N SER A 3 54.16 -0.81 4.35
CA SER A 3 53.57 0.31 3.61
C SER A 3 52.20 -0.12 3.13
N VAL A 4 51.21 0.41 3.84
CA VAL A 4 49.80 0.57 3.46
C VAL A 4 49.74 1.86 2.66
N GLU A 5 49.06 1.87 1.52
CA GLU A 5 48.61 3.11 0.90
C GLU A 5 47.12 3.02 0.61
N THR A 6 46.40 3.71 1.48
CA THR A 6 44.97 3.99 1.44
C THR A 6 44.77 5.18 0.52
N THR A 7 43.80 5.12 -0.38
CA THR A 7 43.18 6.34 -0.92
C THR A 7 41.69 6.13 -0.99
N ALA A 8 40.98 7.02 -0.30
CA ALA A 8 39.54 7.09 -0.17
C ALA A 8 38.98 8.21 -1.07
N GLU A 9 37.65 8.21 -1.14
CA GLU A 9 36.75 9.30 -1.52
C GLU A 9 36.31 9.41 -2.99
N GLY A 10 34.99 9.57 -3.16
CA GLY A 10 34.41 10.16 -4.36
C GLY A 10 33.13 9.51 -4.93
N SER A 11 32.25 8.87 -4.15
CA SER A 11 30.94 8.47 -4.67
C SER A 11 29.91 9.58 -4.48
N ALA A 12 29.66 10.28 -5.59
CA ALA A 12 28.71 11.35 -5.75
C ALA A 12 27.28 10.97 -5.33
N GLU A 13 26.67 11.89 -4.61
CA GLU A 13 25.26 11.95 -4.27
C GLU A 13 24.40 12.03 -5.54
N ASN A 14 23.40 11.16 -5.67
CA ASN A 14 22.29 11.38 -6.60
C ASN A 14 20.99 11.54 -5.81
N ASN A 15 20.84 12.75 -5.27
CA ASN A 15 19.57 13.31 -4.82
C ASN A 15 18.68 13.56 -6.05
N ASN A 16 17.75 12.65 -6.36
CA ASN A 16 16.68 12.97 -7.30
C ASN A 16 15.54 13.68 -6.56
N TYR A 17 15.70 14.99 -6.49
CA TYR A 17 14.69 15.98 -6.13
C TYR A 17 13.42 15.78 -6.97
N ASN A 18 12.31 15.46 -6.31
CA ASN A 18 10.97 15.53 -6.89
C ASN A 18 10.55 17.01 -6.98
N PRO A 19 10.36 17.60 -8.18
CA PRO A 19 10.03 19.01 -8.31
C PRO A 19 8.54 19.26 -8.03
N LYS A 20 8.29 20.05 -6.98
CA LYS A 20 7.18 21.00 -6.82
C LYS A 20 5.82 20.59 -7.42
N VAL A 21 4.97 20.03 -6.57
CA VAL A 21 3.51 20.13 -6.72
C VAL A 21 3.14 21.60 -6.56
N VAL A 22 2.89 22.29 -7.67
CA VAL A 22 2.33 23.64 -7.68
C VAL A 22 0.86 23.54 -7.24
N LEU A 23 0.55 24.29 -6.19
CA LEU A 23 -0.77 24.44 -5.61
C LEU A 23 -1.71 25.14 -6.59
N ASN A 24 -2.75 24.46 -7.06
CA ASN A 24 -3.95 25.12 -7.55
C ASN A 24 -4.94 25.20 -6.37
N PHE A 25 -4.87 26.30 -5.61
CA PHE A 25 -5.86 26.67 -4.62
C PHE A 25 -6.99 27.44 -5.33
N ASP A 26 -8.17 26.82 -5.40
CA ASP A 26 -9.43 27.44 -5.81
C ASP A 26 -10.25 27.67 -4.52
N PRO A 27 -10.52 28.93 -4.11
CA PRO A 27 -11.03 29.22 -2.78
C PRO A 27 -12.55 29.12 -2.60
N GLU A 28 -13.37 28.72 -3.58
CA GLU A 28 -14.84 28.81 -3.43
C GLU A 28 -15.62 27.51 -3.70
N LYS A 29 -15.28 26.42 -3.00
CA LYS A 29 -16.26 25.34 -2.80
C LYS A 29 -15.98 24.47 -1.57
N PRO A 30 -16.93 24.31 -0.62
CA PRO A 30 -16.78 23.33 0.45
C PRO A 30 -16.82 21.93 -0.16
N LYS A 31 -15.66 21.28 -0.27
CA LYS A 31 -15.49 19.91 -0.79
C LYS A 31 -16.01 18.88 0.21
N GLN A 32 -17.33 18.74 0.32
CA GLN A 32 -17.95 17.56 0.92
C GLN A 32 -17.75 16.38 -0.04
N GLY A 33 -16.67 15.63 0.12
CA GLY A 33 -16.45 14.37 -0.61
C GLY A 33 -15.02 14.07 -1.08
N ALA A 34 -14.02 14.88 -0.74
CA ALA A 34 -12.64 14.50 -1.01
C ALA A 34 -12.25 13.30 -0.11
N GLU A 35 -11.95 12.15 -0.73
CA GLU A 35 -11.41 10.98 -0.04
C GLU A 35 -10.07 11.35 0.62
N PHE A 36 -9.88 10.97 1.89
CA PHE A 36 -8.66 11.30 2.60
C PHE A 36 -7.45 10.60 1.97
N ILE A 37 -6.45 11.39 1.55
CA ILE A 37 -5.22 10.87 0.95
C ILE A 37 -4.24 10.48 2.06
N TRP A 38 -3.92 9.18 2.12
CA TRP A 38 -2.95 8.64 3.06
C TRP A 38 -1.52 9.01 2.67
N THR A 39 -1.02 10.12 3.23
CA THR A 39 0.40 10.45 3.17
C THR A 39 1.25 9.45 3.96
N LEU A 40 2.55 9.44 3.71
CA LEU A 40 3.49 8.62 4.46
C LEU A 40 3.44 8.93 5.96
N GLN A 41 3.46 10.22 6.29
CA GLN A 41 3.41 10.70 7.67
C GLN A 41 2.07 10.36 8.34
N ALA A 42 0.93 10.50 7.64
CA ALA A 42 -0.37 10.08 8.17
C ALA A 42 -0.43 8.57 8.42
N THR A 43 0.15 7.77 7.53
CA THR A 43 0.24 6.32 7.71
C THR A 43 1.09 5.97 8.93
N TRP A 44 2.22 6.66 9.13
CA TRP A 44 3.04 6.51 10.34
C TRP A 44 2.29 6.88 11.62
N GLN A 45 1.51 7.96 11.61
CA GLN A 45 0.68 8.34 12.76
C GLN A 45 -0.35 7.25 13.07
N LEU A 46 -1.05 6.73 12.06
CA LEU A 46 -1.99 5.61 12.25
C LEU A 46 -1.31 4.39 12.88
N VAL A 47 -0.17 3.97 12.33
CA VAL A 47 0.55 2.79 12.83
C VAL A 47 0.97 2.97 14.29
N ARG A 48 1.57 4.12 14.62
CA ARG A 48 2.05 4.39 15.98
C ARG A 48 0.89 4.44 16.97
N THR A 49 -0.17 5.20 16.67
CA THR A 49 -1.35 5.31 17.53
C THR A 49 -2.02 3.95 17.73
N ARG A 50 -2.26 3.20 16.64
CA ARG A 50 -2.93 1.91 16.73
C ARG A 50 -2.10 0.90 17.53
N LEU A 51 -0.78 0.84 17.34
CA LEU A 51 0.10 -0.06 18.09
C LEU A 51 0.23 0.35 19.57
N ALA A 52 0.18 1.64 19.90
CA ALA A 52 0.17 2.11 21.29
C ALA A 52 -1.09 1.61 22.03
N MET A 53 -2.22 1.56 21.33
CA MET A 53 -3.49 1.02 21.84
C MET A 53 -3.65 -0.49 21.60
N ASP A 54 -2.59 -1.26 21.33
CA ASP A 54 -2.74 -2.69 20.95
C ASP A 54 -3.46 -3.51 22.01
N SER A 55 -3.13 -3.31 23.29
CA SER A 55 -3.77 -3.97 24.43
C SER A 55 -5.27 -3.68 24.53
N GLU A 56 -5.69 -2.43 24.30
CA GLU A 56 -7.09 -2.02 24.35
C GLU A 56 -7.93 -2.67 23.24
N PHE A 57 -7.32 -2.99 22.10
CA PHE A 57 -8.01 -3.66 21.01
C PHE A 57 -7.98 -5.19 21.10
N ASP A 58 -6.97 -5.75 21.79
CA ASP A 58 -6.90 -7.17 22.12
C ASP A 58 -7.94 -7.51 23.20
N GLN A 59 -8.05 -6.67 24.23
CA GLN A 59 -9.03 -6.78 25.31
C GLN A 59 -9.93 -5.54 25.38
N PRO A 60 -10.89 -5.40 24.46
CA PRO A 60 -11.74 -4.23 24.38
C PRO A 60 -12.70 -4.12 25.55
N VAL A 61 -12.52 -3.09 26.38
CA VAL A 61 -13.45 -2.71 27.46
C VAL A 61 -14.71 -2.05 26.91
N CYS A 62 -14.66 -1.54 25.66
CA CYS A 62 -15.80 -0.93 24.97
C CYS A 62 -15.93 -1.44 23.53
N LYS A 63 -16.99 -1.03 22.82
CA LYS A 63 -17.18 -1.39 21.41
C LYS A 63 -15.99 -0.89 20.57
N LYS A 64 -15.44 -1.74 19.71
CA LYS A 64 -14.30 -1.42 18.82
C LYS A 64 -14.50 -0.15 17.97
N LYS A 65 -15.75 0.18 17.63
CA LYS A 65 -16.09 1.45 16.97
C LYS A 65 -15.56 2.68 17.74
N LYS A 66 -15.73 2.70 19.07
CA LYS A 66 -15.24 3.79 19.93
C LYS A 66 -13.71 3.87 19.98
N LEU A 67 -13.04 2.71 19.98
CA LEU A 67 -11.58 2.67 19.89
C LEU A 67 -11.09 3.27 18.58
N TRP A 68 -11.75 2.94 17.46
CA TRP A 68 -11.43 3.54 16.16
C TRP A 68 -11.73 5.04 16.06
N GLU A 69 -12.79 5.51 16.71
CA GLU A 69 -13.07 6.95 16.85
C GLU A 69 -11.94 7.65 17.62
N THR A 70 -11.43 7.03 18.68
CA THR A 70 -10.30 7.55 19.48
C THR A 70 -9.00 7.57 18.66
N VAL A 71 -8.71 6.51 17.91
CA VAL A 71 -7.56 6.47 17.00
C VAL A 71 -7.66 7.59 15.96
N ALA A 72 -8.82 7.77 15.34
CA ALA A 72 -9.02 8.80 14.32
C ALA A 72 -8.88 10.23 14.87
N ALA A 73 -9.40 10.49 16.07
CA ALA A 73 -9.21 11.77 16.77
C ALA A 73 -7.72 12.03 17.02
N THR A 74 -7.01 11.06 17.59
CA THR A 74 -5.58 11.19 17.91
C THR A 74 -4.72 11.38 16.66
N VAL A 75 -5.00 10.65 15.58
CA VAL A 75 -4.30 10.83 14.29
C VAL A 75 -4.57 12.21 13.72
N THR A 76 -5.82 12.67 13.75
CA THR A 76 -6.21 14.00 13.27
C THR A 76 -5.49 15.10 14.05
N ASP A 77 -5.44 15.00 15.38
CA ASP A 77 -4.75 15.97 16.22
C ASP A 77 -3.24 15.99 15.96
N ASN A 78 -2.60 14.82 15.85
CA ASN A 78 -1.17 14.72 15.52
C ASN A 78 -0.85 15.28 14.13
N LEU A 79 -1.75 15.12 13.15
CA LEU A 79 -1.62 15.71 11.82
C LEU A 79 -1.75 17.23 11.85
N ARG A 80 -2.72 17.74 12.62
CA ARG A 80 -2.92 19.17 12.82
C ARG A 80 -1.70 19.82 13.47
N SER A 81 -1.15 19.20 14.52
CA SER A 81 0.07 19.66 15.19
C SER A 81 1.30 19.62 14.27
N ALA A 82 1.35 18.72 13.30
CA ALA A 82 2.41 18.64 12.30
C ALA A 82 2.26 19.63 11.13
N GLY A 83 1.25 20.50 11.15
CA GLY A 83 1.03 21.55 10.15
C GLY A 83 -0.09 21.28 9.13
N SER A 84 -0.84 20.18 9.26
CA SER A 84 -1.99 19.88 8.39
C SER A 84 -3.29 20.38 9.02
N GLN A 85 -3.55 21.70 8.97
CA GLN A 85 -4.67 22.31 9.71
C GLN A 85 -6.07 21.91 9.21
N ASP A 86 -6.23 21.51 7.94
CA ASP A 86 -7.53 21.20 7.32
C ASP A 86 -7.78 19.70 7.09
N VAL A 87 -7.01 18.84 7.76
CA VAL A 87 -7.15 17.39 7.60
C VAL A 87 -7.96 16.82 8.75
N THR A 88 -9.07 16.14 8.44
CA THR A 88 -9.84 15.34 9.40
C THR A 88 -9.97 13.92 8.90
N VAL A 89 -9.43 12.96 9.66
CA VAL A 89 -9.49 11.54 9.31
C VAL A 89 -10.66 10.89 10.03
N LYS A 90 -11.45 10.07 9.34
CA LYS A 90 -12.59 9.36 9.93
C LYS A 90 -12.19 7.98 10.46
N ALA A 91 -12.91 7.51 11.48
CA ALA A 91 -12.69 6.19 12.10
C ALA A 91 -12.66 5.03 11.09
N TYR A 92 -13.57 5.04 10.10
CA TYR A 92 -13.61 3.99 9.09
C TYR A 92 -12.39 4.00 8.16
N GLU A 93 -11.82 5.18 7.87
CA GLU A 93 -10.64 5.31 7.01
C GLU A 93 -9.42 4.72 7.71
N CYS A 94 -9.27 4.99 9.02
CA CYS A 94 -8.25 4.38 9.87
C CYS A 94 -8.38 2.84 9.90
N ASP A 95 -9.57 2.31 10.16
CA ASP A 95 -9.79 0.85 10.19
C ASP A 95 -9.49 0.21 8.83
N LEU A 96 -10.00 0.80 7.74
CA LEU A 96 -9.79 0.28 6.39
C LEU A 96 -8.30 0.26 6.02
N LYS A 97 -7.60 1.37 6.29
CA LYS A 97 -6.15 1.48 6.06
C LYS A 97 -5.40 0.46 6.92
N TRP A 98 -5.73 0.33 8.20
CA TRP A 98 -5.09 -0.64 9.09
C TRP A 98 -5.29 -2.09 8.62
N ARG A 99 -6.51 -2.46 8.19
CA ARG A 99 -6.78 -3.80 7.63
C ARG A 99 -5.96 -4.07 6.37
N ASN A 100 -5.83 -3.07 5.48
CA ASN A 100 -4.97 -3.16 4.31
C ASN A 100 -3.49 -3.36 4.71
N MET A 101 -3.00 -2.58 5.68
CA MET A 101 -1.65 -2.73 6.21
C MET A 101 -1.42 -4.10 6.85
N LEU A 102 -2.38 -4.64 7.60
CA LEU A 102 -2.29 -5.98 8.15
C LEU A 102 -2.23 -7.07 7.07
N ALA A 103 -2.93 -6.90 5.94
CA ALA A 103 -2.85 -7.83 4.83
C ALA A 103 -1.41 -7.87 4.25
N THR A 104 -0.80 -6.70 4.05
CA THR A 104 0.60 -6.58 3.61
C THR A 104 1.57 -7.13 4.65
N TYR A 105 1.37 -6.78 5.93
CA TYR A 105 2.16 -7.27 7.05
C TYR A 105 2.18 -8.81 7.11
N ARG A 106 1.02 -9.48 6.99
CA ARG A 106 0.96 -10.95 7.05
C ARG A 106 1.81 -11.59 5.96
N LYS A 107 1.75 -11.10 4.73
CA LYS A 107 2.58 -11.60 3.62
C LYS A 107 4.06 -11.39 3.90
N ASN A 108 4.41 -10.23 4.44
CA ASN A 108 5.77 -9.88 4.82
C ASN A 108 6.28 -10.72 6.01
N ALA A 109 5.43 -11.01 6.99
CA ALA A 109 5.78 -11.86 8.13
C ALA A 109 6.07 -13.30 7.70
N GLU A 110 5.29 -13.87 6.77
CA GLU A 110 5.61 -15.18 6.20
C GLU A 110 6.91 -15.17 5.39
N ARG A 111 7.19 -14.07 4.66
CA ARG A 111 8.48 -13.88 3.99
C ARG A 111 9.63 -13.82 4.98
N ALA A 112 9.50 -13.03 6.05
CA ALA A 112 10.49 -12.91 7.10
C ALA A 112 10.75 -14.23 7.82
N LYS A 113 9.71 -15.05 8.03
CA LYS A 113 9.85 -16.40 8.59
C LYS A 113 10.66 -17.33 7.69
N ARG A 114 10.56 -17.20 6.37
CA ARG A 114 11.24 -18.07 5.40
C ARG A 114 12.67 -17.60 5.07
N LEU A 115 12.88 -16.29 4.94
CA LEU A 115 14.12 -15.70 4.40
C LEU A 115 14.86 -14.82 5.42
N GLY A 116 14.34 -14.68 6.65
CA GLY A 116 14.85 -13.76 7.66
C GLY A 116 14.23 -12.35 7.58
N ALA A 117 14.18 -11.65 8.71
CA ALA A 117 13.55 -10.34 8.84
C ALA A 117 14.16 -9.27 7.91
N GLN A 118 15.47 -9.35 7.64
CA GLN A 118 16.18 -8.41 6.76
C GLN A 118 15.75 -8.47 5.29
N SER A 119 15.02 -9.51 4.88
CA SER A 119 14.50 -9.64 3.51
C SER A 119 13.30 -8.73 3.22
N VAL A 120 12.73 -8.09 4.25
CA VAL A 120 11.53 -7.25 4.13
C VAL A 120 11.90 -5.78 4.30
N HIS A 121 11.83 -5.01 3.20
CA HIS A 121 12.21 -3.59 3.15
C HIS A 121 11.03 -2.63 3.35
N TRP A 122 9.87 -3.15 3.75
CA TRP A 122 8.68 -2.32 3.95
C TRP A 122 8.81 -1.51 5.24
N GLU A 123 8.77 -0.18 5.14
CA GLU A 123 9.14 0.74 6.24
C GLU A 123 8.36 0.53 7.55
N PHE A 124 7.09 0.12 7.46
CA PHE A 124 6.25 -0.13 8.64
C PHE A 124 6.48 -1.53 9.24
N PHE A 125 7.18 -2.41 8.53
CA PHE A 125 7.31 -3.82 8.91
C PHE A 125 7.97 -3.98 10.27
N GLN A 126 9.15 -3.38 10.48
CA GLN A 126 9.89 -3.57 11.72
C GLN A 126 9.08 -3.08 12.93
N THR A 127 8.48 -1.89 12.83
CA THR A 127 7.64 -1.31 13.88
C THR A 127 6.44 -2.21 14.19
N MET A 128 5.72 -2.69 13.17
CA MET A 128 4.59 -3.60 13.37
C MET A 128 5.03 -4.98 13.89
N HIS A 129 6.15 -5.52 13.40
CA HIS A 129 6.64 -6.84 13.76
C HIS A 129 7.14 -6.89 15.20
N ASN A 130 7.73 -5.80 15.71
CA ASN A 130 8.19 -5.70 17.08
C ASN A 130 7.06 -5.86 18.12
N VAL A 131 5.82 -5.46 17.77
CA VAL A 131 4.64 -5.55 18.65
C VAL A 131 3.82 -6.80 18.32
N LEU A 132 3.36 -6.90 17.07
CA LEU A 132 2.46 -7.97 16.62
C LEU A 132 3.16 -9.33 16.49
N GLY A 133 4.48 -9.34 16.27
CA GLY A 133 5.27 -10.57 16.17
C GLY A 133 5.45 -11.27 17.52
N LYS A 134 5.58 -10.51 18.61
CA LYS A 134 5.67 -11.02 19.99
C LYS A 134 4.36 -11.67 20.41
N SER A 135 3.24 -10.93 20.29
CA SER A 135 1.89 -11.44 20.56
C SER A 135 1.61 -12.75 19.83
N ARG A 136 2.01 -12.87 18.55
CA ARG A 136 1.78 -14.09 17.77
C ARG A 136 2.67 -15.27 18.19
N GLN A 137 3.92 -15.03 18.59
CA GLN A 137 4.79 -16.08 19.12
C GLN A 137 4.29 -16.59 20.48
N ASP A 138 3.87 -15.68 21.36
CA ASP A 138 3.32 -16.03 22.67
C ASP A 138 2.04 -16.86 22.54
N LEU A 139 1.14 -16.47 21.63
CA LEU A 139 -0.06 -17.26 21.30
C LEU A 139 0.28 -18.64 20.71
N ALA A 140 1.30 -18.74 19.86
CA ALA A 140 1.75 -20.01 19.31
C ALA A 140 2.41 -20.92 20.37
N ALA A 141 3.15 -20.33 21.32
CA ALA A 141 3.77 -21.04 22.44
C ALA A 141 2.71 -21.56 23.43
N GLN A 142 1.68 -20.76 23.75
CA GLN A 142 0.54 -21.20 24.55
C GLN A 142 -0.23 -22.35 23.90
N LYS A 143 -0.42 -22.33 22.57
CA LYS A 143 -1.11 -23.41 21.85
C LYS A 143 -0.33 -24.73 21.84
N LYS A 144 1.01 -24.67 21.90
CA LYS A 144 1.87 -25.86 22.05
C LYS A 144 1.77 -26.50 23.44
N LEU A 145 1.47 -25.73 24.48
CA LEU A 145 1.34 -26.24 25.85
C LEU A 145 -0.04 -26.86 26.13
N ASN A 146 -1.10 -26.40 25.43
CA ASN A 146 -2.47 -26.94 25.58
C ASN A 146 -2.79 -28.15 24.69
N GLY A 147 -1.82 -28.68 23.92
CA GLY A 147 -2.01 -29.80 22.98
C GLY A 147 -1.86 -31.21 23.57
N GLY A 148 -1.81 -31.36 24.89
CA GLY A 148 -1.62 -32.65 25.55
C GLY A 148 -2.93 -33.27 26.03
N LYS A 149 -3.50 -34.18 25.23
CA LYS A 149 -4.38 -35.35 25.57
C LYS A 149 -5.61 -35.48 24.66
N LEU A 150 -5.49 -36.31 23.62
CA LEU A 150 -6.15 -37.63 23.57
C LEU A 150 -5.64 -38.37 22.30
N GLY A 151 -4.72 -39.30 22.51
CA GLY A 151 -4.44 -40.34 21.53
C GLY A 151 -5.42 -41.51 21.71
N ARG A 152 -5.91 -42.07 20.60
CA ARG A 152 -6.20 -43.51 20.55
C ARG A 152 -5.91 -44.06 19.16
N ALA A 153 -5.33 -45.26 19.21
CA ALA A 153 -4.61 -45.91 18.15
C ALA A 153 -5.49 -46.65 17.14
N ILE A 154 -4.94 -46.74 15.92
CA ILE A 154 -4.95 -47.81 14.93
C ILE A 154 -5.79 -49.06 15.29
N GLN A 155 -6.70 -49.44 14.39
CA GLN A 155 -6.85 -50.84 13.99
C GLN A 155 -6.94 -50.96 12.47
N ALA A 156 -5.94 -51.60 11.89
CA ALA A 156 -6.02 -52.19 10.56
C ALA A 156 -6.91 -53.43 10.63
N LYS A 157 -7.95 -53.50 9.79
CA LYS A 157 -8.66 -54.75 9.50
C LYS A 157 -8.68 -54.98 8.00
N LYS A 158 -8.05 -56.08 7.63
CA LYS A 158 -8.01 -56.69 6.31
C LYS A 158 -9.39 -57.32 6.07
N PHE A 159 -10.04 -56.99 4.96
CA PHE A 159 -11.21 -57.72 4.48
C PHE A 159 -11.19 -57.74 2.96
N THR A 160 -11.13 -58.94 2.40
CA THR A 160 -11.36 -59.30 0.99
C THR A 160 -12.64 -60.15 0.93
N PRO A 161 -13.15 -60.51 -0.25
CA PRO A 161 -13.85 -59.74 -1.28
C PRO A 161 -15.33 -60.19 -1.41
N ILE A 162 -16.17 -59.50 -2.17
CA ILE A 162 -17.26 -60.05 -3.05
C ILE A 162 -17.82 -58.86 -3.87
N LEU A 163 -17.82 -59.04 -5.20
CA LEU A 163 -18.39 -58.19 -6.27
C LEU A 163 -19.93 -58.08 -6.16
N PRO A 164 -20.66 -57.14 -6.84
CA PRO A 164 -20.44 -56.73 -8.22
C PRO A 164 -20.40 -55.23 -8.51
N THR A 165 -19.59 -54.95 -9.53
CA THR A 165 -19.39 -53.71 -10.27
C THR A 165 -20.70 -53.14 -10.85
N PRO A 166 -20.98 -51.84 -10.65
CA PRO A 166 -21.66 -51.03 -11.64
C PRO A 166 -20.62 -50.23 -12.45
N THR A 167 -20.55 -50.54 -13.74
CA THR A 167 -19.73 -49.90 -14.75
C THR A 167 -20.15 -48.43 -14.90
N LEU A 168 -19.30 -47.49 -14.49
CA LEU A 168 -19.43 -46.09 -14.87
C LEU A 168 -18.46 -45.80 -16.03
N PRO A 169 -18.89 -45.07 -17.08
CA PRO A 169 -18.09 -44.81 -18.25
C PRO A 169 -16.84 -44.00 -17.92
N SER A 170 -15.72 -44.42 -18.50
CA SER A 170 -14.44 -43.73 -18.42
C SER A 170 -14.56 -42.32 -19.01
N ALA A 171 -14.57 -41.31 -18.16
CA ALA A 171 -14.17 -39.97 -18.58
C ALA A 171 -12.65 -39.98 -18.79
N PRO A 172 -12.14 -39.49 -19.92
CA PRO A 172 -10.70 -39.34 -20.11
C PRO A 172 -10.18 -38.32 -19.10
N TYR A 173 -9.33 -38.79 -18.19
CA TYR A 173 -8.50 -37.95 -17.36
C TYR A 173 -7.58 -37.14 -18.27
N SER A 174 -8.00 -35.93 -18.63
CA SER A 174 -7.10 -34.92 -19.19
C SER A 174 -6.17 -34.46 -18.08
N SER A 175 -5.03 -35.10 -17.98
CA SER A 175 -3.92 -34.77 -17.09
C SER A 175 -3.13 -33.58 -17.65
N ARG A 176 -3.79 -32.44 -17.88
CA ARG A 176 -3.09 -31.18 -18.15
C ARG A 176 -3.83 -29.97 -17.61
N PRO A 177 -3.26 -29.32 -16.59
CA PRO A 177 -3.35 -27.87 -16.46
C PRO A 177 -1.93 -27.24 -16.44
N PRO A 178 -1.70 -25.97 -16.86
CA PRO A 178 -2.67 -24.97 -17.32
C PRO A 178 -2.09 -24.02 -18.40
N GLN A 179 -2.28 -24.29 -19.70
CA GLN A 179 -1.99 -23.28 -20.73
C GLN A 179 -2.80 -21.98 -20.46
N ASP A 180 -4.04 -22.15 -19.99
CA ASP A 180 -4.98 -21.07 -19.70
C ASP A 180 -4.53 -20.14 -18.56
N VAL A 181 -3.82 -20.64 -17.55
CA VAL A 181 -3.34 -19.81 -16.43
C VAL A 181 -2.14 -18.97 -16.85
N LEU A 182 -1.24 -19.53 -17.66
CA LEU A 182 -0.13 -18.76 -18.23
C LEU A 182 -0.65 -17.67 -19.18
N GLN A 183 -1.66 -18.01 -19.99
CA GLN A 183 -2.34 -17.06 -20.86
C GLN A 183 -3.01 -15.93 -20.05
N LEU A 184 -3.70 -16.27 -18.95
CA LEU A 184 -4.30 -15.27 -18.06
C LEU A 184 -3.25 -14.36 -17.42
N TYR A 185 -2.07 -14.89 -17.09
CA TYR A 185 -0.96 -14.09 -16.55
C TYR A 185 -0.43 -13.08 -17.58
N LEU A 186 -0.24 -13.52 -18.82
CA LEU A 186 0.19 -12.65 -19.92
C LEU A 186 -0.86 -11.58 -20.21
N GLU A 187 -2.15 -11.95 -20.26
CA GLU A 187 -3.26 -11.01 -20.47
C GLU A 187 -3.38 -9.99 -19.31
N LEU A 188 -3.13 -10.43 -18.08
CA LEU A 188 -3.11 -9.52 -16.92
C LEU A 188 -1.94 -8.54 -17.00
N GLN A 189 -0.76 -9.01 -17.43
CA GLN A 189 0.41 -8.17 -17.61
C GLN A 189 0.18 -7.15 -18.74
N GLU A 190 -0.40 -7.58 -19.85
CA GLU A 190 -0.78 -6.72 -20.97
C GLU A 190 -1.78 -5.64 -20.53
N ARG A 191 -2.83 -6.00 -19.78
CA ARG A 191 -3.78 -5.02 -19.24
C ARG A 191 -3.13 -3.99 -18.34
N LYS A 192 -2.17 -4.39 -17.49
CA LYS A 192 -1.42 -3.44 -16.65
C LYS A 192 -0.57 -2.49 -17.49
N ILE A 193 0.09 -2.99 -18.53
CA ILE A 193 0.89 -2.18 -19.45
C ILE A 193 -0.02 -1.21 -20.22
N ASN A 194 -1.16 -1.67 -20.72
CA ASN A 194 -2.12 -0.85 -21.45
C ASN A 194 -2.71 0.25 -20.57
N LEU A 195 -3.06 -0.06 -19.32
CA LEU A 195 -3.56 0.95 -18.37
C LEU A 195 -2.49 2.00 -18.07
N TRP A 196 -1.24 1.56 -17.88
CA TRP A 196 -0.12 2.48 -17.67
C TRP A 196 0.13 3.37 -18.89
N ALA A 197 0.07 2.79 -20.10
CA ALA A 197 0.21 3.54 -21.35
C ALA A 197 -0.92 4.57 -21.52
N GLN A 198 -2.17 4.22 -21.17
CA GLN A 198 -3.30 5.16 -21.19
C GLN A 198 -3.09 6.31 -20.21
N GLN A 199 -2.64 6.02 -18.99
CA GLN A 199 -2.35 7.06 -18.00
C GLN A 199 -1.25 8.01 -18.48
N LYS A 200 -0.19 7.45 -19.07
CA LYS A 200 0.91 8.24 -19.65
C LYS A 200 0.44 9.11 -20.80
N ALA A 201 -0.35 8.56 -21.73
CA ALA A 201 -0.91 9.32 -22.85
C ALA A 201 -1.85 10.44 -22.37
N LEU A 202 -2.61 10.20 -21.30
CA LEU A 202 -3.44 11.24 -20.69
C LEU A 202 -2.58 12.37 -20.11
N GLU A 203 -1.47 12.03 -19.46
CA GLU A 203 -0.55 13.02 -18.90
C GLU A 203 0.17 13.83 -19.99
N GLU A 204 0.59 13.18 -21.07
CA GLU A 204 1.19 13.85 -22.23
C GLU A 204 0.21 14.84 -22.89
N ARG A 205 -1.06 14.46 -23.06
CA ARG A 205 -2.09 15.38 -23.58
C ARG A 205 -2.34 16.56 -22.64
N LYS A 206 -2.26 16.38 -21.32
CA LYS A 206 -2.37 17.51 -20.38
C LYS A 206 -1.21 18.48 -20.56
N ILE A 207 0.01 17.97 -20.67
CA ILE A 207 1.20 18.79 -20.92
C ILE A 207 1.05 19.54 -22.25
N GLU A 208 0.59 18.86 -23.30
CA GLU A 208 0.34 19.47 -24.61
C GLU A 208 -0.72 20.57 -24.54
N ALA A 209 -1.84 20.34 -23.85
CA ALA A 209 -2.88 21.35 -23.64
C ALA A 209 -2.34 22.58 -22.90
N ILE A 210 -1.56 22.38 -21.83
CA ILE A 210 -0.91 23.48 -21.09
C ILE A 210 0.01 24.27 -22.02
N ASN A 211 0.84 23.60 -22.81
CA ASN A 211 1.76 24.26 -23.74
C ASN A 211 1.02 25.03 -24.85
N ASN A 212 -0.08 24.48 -25.37
CA ASN A 212 -0.90 25.17 -26.36
C ASN A 212 -1.59 26.40 -25.78
N LEU A 213 -2.09 26.33 -24.53
CA LEU A 213 -2.63 27.49 -23.83
C LEU A 213 -1.55 28.57 -23.61
N ALA A 214 -0.36 28.18 -23.19
CA ALA A 214 0.76 29.11 -23.01
C ALA A 214 1.13 29.84 -24.32
N ARG A 215 1.16 29.11 -25.45
CA ARG A 215 1.38 29.72 -26.77
C ARG A 215 0.26 30.68 -27.16
N ALA A 216 -1.01 30.31 -26.96
CA ALA A 216 -2.14 31.18 -27.27
C ALA A 216 -2.10 32.49 -26.47
N ILE A 217 -1.77 32.42 -25.18
CA ILE A 217 -1.59 33.61 -24.34
C ILE A 217 -0.44 34.49 -24.84
N SER A 218 0.68 33.87 -25.23
CA SER A 218 1.86 34.61 -25.74
C SER A 218 1.53 35.36 -27.04
N ASN A 219 0.85 34.70 -27.99
CA ASN A 219 0.43 35.32 -29.24
C ASN A 219 -0.54 36.50 -29.02
N LEU A 220 -1.50 36.35 -28.10
CA LEU A 220 -2.42 37.44 -27.75
C LEU A 220 -1.71 38.63 -27.08
N ALA A 221 -0.66 38.37 -26.29
CA ALA A 221 0.15 39.42 -25.70
C ALA A 221 0.95 40.20 -26.76
N GLU A 222 1.45 39.51 -27.80
CA GLU A 222 2.16 40.13 -28.93
C GLU A 222 1.22 40.93 -29.86
N GLU A 223 0.00 40.45 -30.10
CA GLU A 223 -1.03 41.18 -30.86
C GLU A 223 -1.45 42.48 -30.17
N ASN A 224 -1.64 42.46 -28.84
CA ASN A 224 -1.95 43.65 -28.05
C ASN A 224 -0.79 44.67 -28.05
N HIS A 225 0.47 44.22 -28.10
CA HIS A 225 1.63 45.11 -28.19
C HIS A 225 1.79 45.76 -29.58
N SER A 226 1.26 45.12 -30.63
CA SER A 226 1.31 45.62 -32.01
C SER A 226 0.19 46.60 -32.36
N GLN A 227 -0.81 46.76 -31.47
CA GLN A 227 -1.99 47.62 -31.65
C GLN A 227 -1.93 48.98 -30.93
N LEU A 228 -0.76 49.41 -30.43
CA LEU A 228 -0.57 50.80 -29.98
C LEU A 228 -0.09 51.69 -31.13
N PRO A 229 -0.97 52.41 -31.86
CA PRO A 229 -0.52 53.47 -32.73
C PRO A 229 -0.02 54.65 -31.88
N ASN A 230 1.09 55.16 -32.36
CA ASN A 230 1.81 56.34 -31.93
C ASN A 230 0.90 57.58 -32.07
N GLU A 231 0.30 58.05 -30.98
CA GLU A 231 -0.37 59.36 -30.95
C GLU A 231 0.50 60.30 -30.13
N SER A 232 1.64 60.64 -30.73
CA SER A 232 2.49 61.73 -30.31
C SER A 232 2.35 62.86 -31.34
N SER A 233 2.15 64.06 -30.81
CA SER A 233 2.31 65.36 -31.47
C SER A 233 1.18 65.83 -32.40
N GLY A 234 0.60 66.98 -32.04
CA GLY A 234 -0.24 67.81 -32.90
C GLY A 234 -1.30 68.59 -32.16
#